data_AF-A0A4Z0RZY3-F1
#
_entry.id   AF-A0A4Z0RZY3-F1
#
_cell.length_a   1.000
_cell.length_b   1.000
_cell.length_c   1.000
_cell.angle_alpha   90.00
_cell.angle_beta   90.00
_cell.angle_gamma   90.00
#
_symmetry.space_group_name_H-M   'P 1'
#
loop_
_entity.id
_entity.type
_entity.pdbx_description
1 polymer ?
#
loop_
_entity_poly.entity_id
_entity_poly.type
_entity_poly.pdbx_seq_one_letter_code
_entity_poly.pdbx_strand_id
1 'polypeptide(L)'
;MPARSRTAFTLIESIVVLGVMGMLVTSFTFMVRPDKQSWSKFEREFSEAFMVARQKQVGRNEAFYIQVQKEHVNVDGQIVRVPENWFGGEKVIRCQVFTMAPTSFSLYNKETMRRRNVVFQLGGGTYHVET
;
A
#
# COMPACT_ATOMS: atom_id res chain seq x y z
N MET A 1 31.17 -25.16 59.58
CA MET A 1 30.31 -25.71 58.50
C MET A 1 30.29 -24.70 57.37
N PRO A 2 30.70 -25.02 56.13
CA PRO A 2 30.69 -24.06 55.05
C PRO A 2 29.25 -23.89 54.53
N ALA A 3 28.77 -22.64 54.46
CA ALA A 3 27.47 -22.31 53.91
C ALA A 3 27.48 -22.52 52.39
N ARG A 4 27.05 -23.70 51.96
CA ARG A 4 26.81 -24.04 50.56
C ARG A 4 25.42 -23.53 50.15
N SER A 5 25.38 -22.42 49.43
CA SER A 5 24.34 -21.95 48.47
C SER A 5 24.53 -20.43 48.34
N ARG A 6 24.49 -19.78 47.17
CA ARG A 6 23.33 -19.65 46.28
C ARG A 6 23.73 -19.14 44.88
N THR A 7 24.69 -19.77 44.21
CA THR A 7 25.01 -19.46 42.79
C THR A 7 23.85 -19.74 41.82
N ALA A 8 22.89 -20.58 42.22
CA ALA A 8 21.69 -20.84 41.43
C ALA A 8 20.66 -19.69 41.47
N PHE A 9 20.60 -18.92 42.57
CA PHE A 9 19.65 -17.80 42.68
C PHE A 9 20.03 -16.63 41.77
N THR A 10 21.32 -16.35 41.62
CA THR A 10 21.84 -15.27 40.75
C THR A 10 21.62 -15.56 39.26
N LEU A 11 21.58 -16.83 38.87
CA LEU A 11 21.36 -17.24 37.48
C LEU A 11 19.89 -17.10 37.07
N ILE A 12 18.96 -17.46 37.96
CA ILE A 12 17.52 -17.29 37.73
C ILE A 12 17.16 -15.80 37.64
N GLU A 13 17.69 -14.97 38.54
CA GLU A 13 17.49 -13.52 38.51
C GLU A 13 18.01 -12.89 37.21
N SER A 14 19.17 -13.35 36.71
CA SER A 14 19.73 -12.90 35.43
C SER A 14 18.84 -13.27 34.24
N ILE A 15 18.24 -14.47 34.23
CA ILE A 15 17.31 -14.91 33.19
C ILE A 15 16.04 -14.06 33.20
N VAL A 16 15.50 -13.76 34.38
CA VAL A 16 14.30 -12.92 34.52
C VAL A 16 14.56 -11.51 34.02
N VAL A 17 15.71 -10.91 34.39
CA VAL A 17 16.10 -9.57 33.93
C VAL A 17 16.29 -9.54 32.41
N LEU A 18 16.93 -10.56 31.82
CA LEU A 18 17.07 -10.68 30.37
C LEU A 18 15.72 -10.83 29.65
N GLY A 19 14.79 -11.60 30.24
CA GLY A 19 13.43 -11.75 29.71
C GLY A 19 12.66 -10.43 29.71
N VAL A 20 12.70 -9.68 30.82
CA VAL A 20 12.05 -8.37 30.94
C VAL A 20 12.69 -7.35 29.99
N MET A 21 14.01 -7.31 29.91
CA MET A 21 14.73 -6.44 28.97
C MET A 21 14.42 -6.79 27.51
N GLY A 22 14.38 -8.07 27.16
CA GLY A 22 13.99 -8.52 25.83
C GLY A 22 12.57 -8.07 25.47
N MET A 23 11.63 -8.19 26.41
CA MET A 23 10.23 -7.80 26.20
C MET A 23 10.08 -6.27 26.04
N LEU A 24 10.85 -5.49 26.80
CA LEU A 24 10.88 -4.03 26.68
C LEU A 24 11.48 -3.58 25.35
N VAL A 25 12.63 -4.13 24.95
CA VAL A 25 13.29 -3.80 23.66
C VAL A 25 12.36 -4.13 22.49
N THR A 26 11.66 -5.26 22.54
CA THR A 26 10.71 -5.66 21.50
C THR A 26 9.51 -4.68 21.45
N SER A 27 9.00 -4.25 22.60
CA SER A 27 7.87 -3.32 22.67
C SER A 27 8.20 -1.92 22.11
N PHE A 28 9.45 -1.48 22.23
CA PHE A 28 9.90 -0.19 21.67
C PHE A 28 10.23 -0.23 20.17
N THR A 29 10.66 -1.37 19.62
CA THR A 29 10.94 -1.50 18.18
C THR A 29 9.69 -1.65 17.33
N PHE A 30 8.58 -2.14 17.90
CA PHE A 30 7.28 -2.23 17.23
C PHE A 30 6.42 -0.96 17.37
N MET A 31 7.01 0.20 17.62
CA MET A 31 6.31 1.47 17.46
C MET A 31 6.10 1.71 15.96
N VAL A 32 5.07 1.03 15.41
CA VAL A 32 4.59 1.17 14.05
C VAL A 32 4.31 2.64 13.82
N ARG A 33 5.20 3.32 13.08
CA ARG A 33 4.96 4.69 12.64
C ARG A 33 3.62 4.71 11.93
N PRO A 34 2.78 5.75 12.14
CA PRO A 34 1.57 5.91 11.35
C PRO A 34 1.96 5.85 9.88
N ASP A 35 1.43 4.85 9.18
CA ASP A 35 1.83 4.47 7.83
C ASP A 35 1.34 5.54 6.86
N LYS A 36 2.13 6.60 6.71
CA LYS A 36 1.87 7.70 5.79
C LYS A 36 1.66 7.13 4.40
N GLN A 37 0.58 7.52 3.73
CA GLN A 37 0.29 7.06 2.37
C GLN A 37 1.39 7.55 1.43
N SER A 38 2.33 6.67 1.12
CA SER A 38 3.45 6.93 0.23
C SER A 38 3.10 6.54 -1.20
N TRP A 39 3.87 7.04 -2.17
CA TRP A 39 3.67 6.69 -3.57
C TRP A 39 3.80 5.18 -3.82
N SER A 40 4.80 4.53 -3.22
CA SER A 40 4.99 3.07 -3.35
C SER A 40 3.83 2.28 -2.76
N LYS A 41 3.23 2.76 -1.67
CA LYS A 41 2.03 2.13 -1.08
C LYS A 41 0.81 2.28 -1.99
N PHE A 42 0.61 3.48 -2.55
CA PHE A 42 -0.43 3.71 -3.55
C PHE A 42 -0.26 2.81 -4.78
N GLU A 43 0.95 2.71 -5.36
CA GLU A 43 1.19 1.86 -6.53
C GLU A 43 0.87 0.39 -6.25
N ARG A 44 1.25 -0.10 -5.06
CA ARG A 44 0.96 -1.47 -4.63
C ARG A 44 -0.55 -1.70 -4.51
N GLU A 45 -1.25 -0.85 -3.74
CA GLU A 45 -2.70 -0.97 -3.53
C GLU A 45 -3.48 -0.81 -4.83
N PHE A 46 -3.06 0.11 -5.70
CA PHE A 46 -3.65 0.29 -7.03
C PHE A 46 -3.42 -0.94 -7.92
N SER A 47 -2.20 -1.49 -7.94
CA SER A 47 -1.88 -2.70 -8.70
C SER A 47 -2.71 -3.89 -8.26
N GLU A 48 -2.82 -4.11 -6.95
CA GLU A 48 -3.64 -5.17 -6.35
C GLU A 48 -5.11 -5.01 -6.77
N ALA A 49 -5.69 -3.81 -6.59
CA ALA A 49 -7.07 -3.53 -6.95
C ALA A 49 -7.34 -3.67 -8.46
N PHE A 50 -6.42 -3.19 -9.29
CA PHE A 50 -6.49 -3.29 -10.75
C PHE A 50 -6.43 -4.74 -11.22
N MET A 51 -5.52 -5.54 -10.68
CA MET A 51 -5.39 -6.96 -11.03
C MET A 51 -6.64 -7.76 -10.67
N VAL A 52 -7.23 -7.50 -9.49
CA VAL A 52 -8.49 -8.13 -9.08
C VAL A 52 -9.63 -7.75 -10.03
N ALA A 53 -9.78 -6.46 -10.36
CA ALA A 53 -10.81 -5.99 -11.29
C ALA A 53 -10.62 -6.60 -12.69
N ARG A 54 -9.36 -6.68 -13.16
CA ARG A 54 -9.03 -7.29 -14.44
C ARG A 54 -9.33 -8.80 -14.47
N GLN A 55 -9.01 -9.53 -13.41
CA GLN A 55 -9.31 -10.95 -13.32
C GLN A 55 -10.83 -11.20 -13.41
N LYS A 56 -11.63 -10.38 -12.72
CA LYS A 56 -13.10 -10.44 -12.81
C LYS A 56 -13.58 -10.15 -14.23
N GLN A 57 -13.03 -9.10 -14.86
CA GLN A 57 -13.35 -8.73 -16.23
C GLN A 57 -13.06 -9.85 -17.22
N VAL A 58 -11.88 -10.49 -17.15
CA VAL A 58 -11.53 -11.60 -18.06
C VAL A 58 -12.40 -12.83 -17.80
N GLY A 59 -12.68 -13.15 -16.52
CA GLY A 59 -13.48 -14.31 -16.16
C GLY A 59 -14.98 -14.17 -16.46
N ARG A 60 -15.52 -12.95 -16.47
CA ARG A 60 -16.96 -12.68 -16.67
C ARG A 60 -17.29 -11.94 -17.97
N ASN A 61 -16.28 -11.50 -18.71
CA ASN A 61 -16.40 -10.64 -19.88
C ASN A 61 -17.15 -9.32 -19.60
N GLU A 62 -17.02 -8.80 -18.37
CA GLU A 62 -17.67 -7.56 -17.91
C GLU A 62 -16.66 -6.39 -17.92
N ALA A 63 -17.13 -5.19 -18.24
CA ALA A 63 -16.31 -3.99 -18.10
C ALA A 63 -16.22 -3.57 -16.63
N PHE A 64 -15.06 -3.07 -16.21
CA PHE A 64 -14.91 -2.44 -14.89
C PHE A 64 -14.59 -0.95 -15.02
N TYR A 65 -14.71 -0.21 -13.92
CA TYR A 65 -14.54 1.25 -13.92
C TYR A 65 -13.43 1.66 -12.96
N ILE A 66 -12.61 2.61 -13.42
CA ILE A 66 -11.66 3.35 -12.59
C ILE A 66 -12.18 4.78 -12.47
N GLN A 67 -12.52 5.19 -11.26
CA GLN A 67 -13.00 6.53 -10.96
C GLN A 67 -11.93 7.26 -10.15
N VAL A 68 -11.28 8.21 -10.80
CA VAL A 68 -10.29 9.08 -10.19
C VAL A 68 -11.03 10.23 -9.54
N GLN A 69 -10.79 10.42 -8.25
CA GLN A 69 -11.27 11.55 -7.46
C GLN A 69 -10.07 12.29 -6.88
N LYS A 70 -10.33 13.43 -6.24
CA LYS A 70 -9.28 14.29 -5.68
C LYS A 70 -8.39 13.56 -4.67
N GLU A 71 -8.98 12.75 -3.78
CA GLU A 71 -8.28 12.14 -2.64
C GLU A 71 -8.09 10.62 -2.76
N HIS A 72 -8.80 9.99 -3.70
CA HIS A 72 -8.75 8.55 -3.87
C HIS A 72 -9.05 8.15 -5.31
N VAL A 73 -8.67 6.93 -5.66
CA VAL A 73 -9.02 6.26 -6.91
C VAL A 73 -9.85 5.05 -6.55
N ASN A 74 -11.06 4.97 -7.08
CA ASN A 74 -11.93 3.80 -6.93
C ASN A 74 -11.73 2.88 -8.15
N VAL A 75 -11.35 1.63 -7.91
CA VAL A 75 -11.17 0.60 -8.92
C VAL A 75 -12.19 -0.50 -8.67
N ASP A 76 -13.27 -0.53 -9.45
CA ASP A 76 -14.33 -1.55 -9.34
C ASP A 76 -14.89 -1.74 -7.91
N GLY A 77 -15.07 -0.62 -7.18
CA GLY A 77 -15.52 -0.61 -5.79
C GLY A 77 -14.40 -0.62 -4.74
N GLN A 78 -13.14 -0.86 -5.13
CA GLN A 78 -11.99 -0.81 -4.22
C GLN A 78 -11.41 0.60 -4.14
N ILE A 79 -11.41 1.20 -2.95
CA ILE A 79 -10.92 2.55 -2.72
C ILE A 79 -9.42 2.51 -2.43
N VAL A 80 -8.63 3.16 -3.27
CA VAL A 80 -7.19 3.33 -3.11
C VAL A 80 -6.90 4.80 -2.81
N ARG A 81 -6.33 5.10 -1.63
CA ARG A 81 -6.06 6.49 -1.22
C ARG A 81 -4.87 7.05 -1.98
N VAL A 82 -5.03 8.27 -2.48
CA VAL A 82 -3.93 9.01 -3.11
C VAL A 82 -2.86 9.34 -2.05
N PRO A 83 -1.56 9.35 -2.39
CA PRO A 83 -0.50 9.67 -1.44
C PRO A 83 -0.62 11.07 -0.82
N GLU A 84 0.00 11.26 0.36
CA GLU A 84 0.04 12.57 1.01
C GLU A 84 0.61 13.63 0.07
N ASN A 85 -0.02 14.81 0.05
CA ASN A 85 0.31 15.94 -0.82
C ASN A 85 0.09 15.69 -2.32
N TRP A 86 -0.50 14.56 -2.71
CA TRP A 86 -0.95 14.31 -4.07
C TRP A 86 -2.47 14.48 -4.17
N PHE A 87 -2.94 14.85 -5.36
CA PHE A 87 -4.36 14.88 -5.67
C PHE A 87 -4.62 14.48 -7.12
N GLY A 88 -5.74 13.81 -7.34
CA GLY A 88 -6.24 13.51 -8.68
C GLY A 88 -7.13 14.62 -9.24
N GLY A 89 -7.33 14.57 -10.56
CA GLY A 89 -8.49 15.21 -11.18
C GLY A 89 -9.76 14.39 -10.97
N GLU A 90 -10.82 14.76 -11.69
CA GLU A 90 -12.04 13.97 -11.77
C GLU A 90 -12.08 13.30 -13.15
N LYS A 91 -11.99 11.96 -13.17
CA LYS A 91 -12.01 11.20 -14.42
C LYS A 91 -12.58 9.81 -14.20
N VAL A 92 -13.45 9.38 -15.10
CA VAL A 92 -13.95 8.00 -15.14
C VAL A 92 -13.37 7.31 -16.37
N ILE A 93 -12.77 6.14 -16.16
CA ILE A 93 -12.20 5.30 -17.19
C ILE A 93 -12.95 3.98 -17.17
N ARG A 94 -13.54 3.61 -18.31
CA ARG A 94 -14.17 2.32 -18.52
C ARG A 94 -13.16 1.36 -19.13
N CYS A 95 -12.82 0.31 -18.41
CA CYS A 95 -11.93 -0.75 -18.85
C CYS A 95 -12.76 -1.90 -19.43
N GLN A 96 -12.64 -2.14 -20.74
CA GLN A 96 -13.33 -3.21 -21.45
C GLN A 96 -12.33 -4.06 -22.26
N VAL A 97 -12.59 -5.36 -22.37
CA VAL A 97 -11.65 -6.30 -22.99
C VAL A 97 -11.60 -6.01 -24.48
N PHE A 98 -10.40 -5.91 -25.05
CA PHE A 98 -10.13 -5.73 -26.48
C PHE A 98 -10.62 -4.42 -27.14
N THR A 99 -11.47 -3.62 -26.48
CA THR A 99 -12.03 -2.38 -27.04
C THR A 99 -11.57 -1.10 -26.36
N MET A 100 -10.76 -1.20 -25.30
CA MET A 100 -10.25 -0.02 -24.60
C MET A 100 -9.18 0.71 -25.43
N ALA A 101 -9.47 1.95 -25.78
CA ALA A 101 -8.48 2.88 -26.33
C ALA A 101 -7.45 3.28 -25.25
N PRO A 102 -6.19 3.58 -25.64
CA PRO A 102 -5.21 4.12 -24.71
C PRO A 102 -5.76 5.37 -24.00
N THR A 103 -5.64 5.40 -22.68
CA THR A 103 -6.09 6.53 -21.86
C THR A 103 -5.20 6.65 -20.64
N SER A 104 -5.26 7.77 -19.95
CA SER A 104 -4.45 7.99 -18.76
C SER A 104 -5.16 8.87 -17.74
N PHE A 105 -4.72 8.83 -16.50
CA PHE A 105 -5.03 9.86 -15.53
C PHE A 105 -3.75 10.38 -14.88
N SER A 106 -3.85 11.55 -14.27
CA SER A 106 -2.71 12.23 -13.67
C SER A 106 -2.97 12.52 -12.20
N LEU A 107 -1.94 12.31 -11.40
CA LEU A 107 -1.88 12.78 -10.02
C LEU A 107 -0.86 13.93 -9.95
N TYR A 108 -1.21 14.96 -9.20
CA TYR A 108 -0.42 16.19 -9.06
C TYR A 108 0.01 16.34 -7.61
N ASN A 109 1.27 16.67 -7.39
CA ASN A 109 1.79 16.97 -6.07
C ASN A 109 1.66 18.46 -5.77
N LYS A 110 1.01 18.81 -4.66
CA LYS A 110 0.72 20.19 -4.24
C LYS A 110 1.97 21.00 -3.88
N GLU A 111 3.00 20.34 -3.37
CA GLU A 111 4.20 21.01 -2.84
C GLU A 111 5.31 21.11 -3.87
N THR A 112 5.51 20.06 -4.65
CA THR A 112 6.65 19.92 -5.58
C THR A 112 6.30 20.24 -7.03
N MET A 113 5.01 20.49 -7.33
CA MET A 113 4.48 20.66 -8.69
C MET A 113 4.77 19.49 -9.63
N ARG A 114 5.18 18.33 -9.08
CA ARG A 114 5.41 17.10 -9.84
C ARG A 114 4.08 16.51 -10.29
N ARG A 115 4.10 15.89 -11.47
CA ARG A 115 2.97 15.18 -12.05
C ARG A 115 3.38 13.74 -12.26
N ARG A 116 2.50 12.79 -11.96
CA ARG A 116 2.66 11.38 -12.32
C ARG A 116 1.46 10.93 -13.11
N ASN A 117 1.70 10.25 -14.23
CA ASN A 117 0.65 9.77 -15.11
C ASN A 117 0.53 8.26 -15.02
N VAL A 118 -0.68 7.77 -14.79
CA VAL A 118 -1.00 6.35 -14.95
C VAL A 118 -1.58 6.19 -16.34
N VAL A 119 -0.84 5.52 -17.21
CA VAL A 119 -1.17 5.35 -18.63
C VAL A 119 -1.57 3.90 -18.88
N PHE A 120 -2.76 3.71 -19.44
CA PHE A 120 -3.29 2.41 -19.81
C PHE A 120 -2.98 2.11 -21.27
N GLN A 121 -2.47 0.90 -21.51
CA GLN A 121 -2.16 0.44 -22.86
C GLN A 121 -3.43 0.02 -23.62
N LEU A 122 -3.29 -0.11 -24.94
CA LEU A 122 -4.37 -0.52 -25.82
C LEU A 122 -4.93 -1.89 -25.40
N GLY A 123 -6.26 -2.03 -25.42
CA GLY A 123 -6.95 -3.21 -24.92
C GLY A 123 -7.09 -3.25 -23.39
N GLY A 124 -6.60 -2.23 -22.67
CA GLY A 124 -6.85 -2.03 -21.24
C GLY A 124 -6.20 -3.05 -20.33
N GLY A 125 -5.30 -3.87 -20.88
CA GLY A 125 -4.73 -4.98 -20.16
C GLY A 125 -3.76 -4.52 -19.07
N THR A 126 -2.86 -3.62 -19.43
CA THR A 126 -1.78 -3.22 -18.53
C THR A 126 -1.70 -1.70 -18.46
N TYR A 127 -0.97 -1.22 -17.46
CA TYR A 127 -0.70 0.18 -17.25
C TYR A 127 0.77 0.39 -16.90
N HIS A 128 1.25 1.61 -17.10
CA HIS A 128 2.56 2.06 -16.65
C HIS A 128 2.44 3.43 -15.99
N VAL A 129 3.37 3.73 -15.08
CA VAL A 129 3.43 5.01 -14.38
C VAL A 129 4.58 5.83 -14.95
N GLU A 130 4.27 6.98 -15.54
CA GLU A 130 5.26 7.96 -16.02
C GLU A 130 5.46 9.06 -14.97
N THR A 131 6.70 9.55 -14.86
CA THR A 131 7.13 10.55 -13.87
C THR A 131 7.52 11.86 -14.53
#